data_AF-A0A530Z0V1-F1
#
_entry.id   AF-A0A530Z0V1-F1
#
_cell.length_a   1.000
_cell.length_b   1.000
_cell.length_c   1.000
_cell.angle_alpha   90.00
_cell.angle_beta   90.00
_cell.angle_gamma   90.00
#
_symmetry.space_group_name_H-M   'P 1'
#
loop_
_entity.id
_entity.type
_entity.pdbx_description
1 polymer ?
#
loop_
_entity_poly.entity_id
_entity_poly.type
_entity_poly.pdbx_seq_one_letter_code
_entity_poly.pdbx_strand_id
1 'polypeptide(L)'
;MILTRAIGLTLLLLLAMLSPSNAAEADLRAIIAKFATASNFSATEAVVRELAATGDAAVERPLGALAEGDLYVRKADSLVFIGKAAGGSVELLDPLSGEKSGDAAKSEITKIKVNNTLRRAIRDALGTLTLGAKNPAARIAAADTMFKTPDATHIEPLDAAIASESVASVKALLEQARAASVLVSDRPEADKLAAVALIGGRGDRNALSLL
;
A
#
# COMPACT_ATOMS: atom_id res chain seq x y z
N MET A 1 0.16 -55.18 7.29
CA MET A 1 1.00 -54.13 7.93
C MET A 1 1.94 -53.42 6.94
N ILE A 2 1.64 -53.40 5.63
CA ILE A 2 2.43 -52.69 4.60
C ILE A 2 1.56 -51.62 3.89
N LEU A 3 0.24 -51.85 3.80
CA LEU A 3 -0.69 -50.96 3.09
C LEU A 3 -1.05 -49.66 3.83
N THR A 4 -1.01 -49.66 5.17
CA THR A 4 -1.27 -48.44 5.98
C THR A 4 -0.05 -47.51 6.09
N ARG A 5 1.16 -48.00 5.75
CA ARG A 5 2.37 -47.16 5.70
C ARG A 5 2.50 -46.36 4.40
N ALA A 6 1.90 -46.85 3.31
CA ALA A 6 1.94 -46.17 2.01
C ALA A 6 1.06 -44.89 1.96
N ILE A 7 -0.04 -44.87 2.72
CA ILE A 7 -0.99 -43.74 2.78
C ILE A 7 -0.44 -42.59 3.63
N GLY A 8 0.30 -42.89 4.70
CA GLY A 8 0.95 -41.87 5.53
C GLY A 8 2.08 -41.13 4.79
N LEU A 9 2.74 -41.79 3.84
CA LEU A 9 3.83 -41.19 3.06
C LEU A 9 3.33 -40.32 1.89
N THR A 10 2.13 -40.58 1.38
CA THR A 10 1.50 -39.75 0.32
C THR A 10 0.86 -38.48 0.88
N LEU A 11 0.40 -38.50 2.14
CA LEU A 11 -0.16 -37.31 2.79
C LEU A 11 0.91 -36.33 3.29
N LEU A 12 2.14 -36.81 3.56
CA LEU A 12 3.26 -35.96 3.99
C LEU A 12 3.95 -35.23 2.81
N LEU A 13 3.78 -35.72 1.57
CA LEU A 13 4.37 -35.10 0.38
C LEU A 13 3.52 -33.94 -0.19
N LEU A 14 2.23 -33.85 0.19
CA LEU A 14 1.32 -32.82 -0.31
C LEU A 14 1.40 -31.50 0.50
N LEU A 15 1.94 -31.53 1.73
CA LEU A 15 2.10 -30.33 2.57
C LEU A 15 3.39 -29.54 2.31
N ALA A 16 4.31 -30.05 1.50
CA ALA A 16 5.59 -29.37 1.21
C ALA A 16 5.51 -28.34 0.05
N MET A 17 4.34 -28.17 -0.58
CA MET A 17 4.16 -27.27 -1.73
C MET A 17 3.44 -25.95 -1.38
N LEU A 18 3.25 -25.66 -0.09
CA LEU A 18 2.75 -24.36 0.39
C LEU A 18 3.90 -23.51 0.96
N SER A 19 5.04 -23.45 0.27
CA SER A 19 5.96 -22.33 0.49
C SER A 19 5.32 -21.10 -0.16
N PRO A 20 4.97 -20.05 0.61
CA PRO A 20 4.58 -18.78 -0.01
C PRO A 20 5.70 -18.35 -0.97
N SER A 21 5.32 -17.91 -2.17
CA SER A 21 6.24 -17.63 -3.27
C SER A 21 7.37 -16.66 -2.87
N ASN A 22 8.54 -17.20 -2.51
CA ASN A 22 9.76 -16.42 -2.22
C ASN A 22 10.19 -15.50 -3.38
N ALA A 23 9.74 -15.79 -4.61
CA ALA A 23 10.02 -14.95 -5.78
C ALA A 23 9.40 -13.56 -5.68
N ALA A 24 8.13 -13.47 -5.23
CA ALA A 24 7.44 -12.19 -5.11
C ALA A 24 8.07 -11.30 -4.03
N GLU A 25 8.48 -11.89 -2.91
CA GLU A 25 9.18 -11.15 -1.86
C GLU A 25 10.57 -10.69 -2.31
N ALA A 26 11.31 -11.54 -3.02
CA ALA A 26 12.63 -11.19 -3.57
C ALA A 26 12.53 -10.00 -4.54
N ASP A 27 11.50 -9.95 -5.39
CA ASP A 27 11.24 -8.83 -6.29
C ASP A 27 10.96 -7.54 -5.50
N LEU A 28 10.11 -7.59 -4.47
CA LEU A 28 9.85 -6.43 -3.60
C LEU A 28 11.11 -5.94 -2.89
N ARG A 29 11.92 -6.86 -2.37
CA ARG A 29 13.21 -6.54 -1.73
C ARG A 29 14.17 -5.89 -2.71
N ALA A 30 14.21 -6.35 -3.96
CA ALA A 30 15.03 -5.76 -5.01
C ALA A 30 14.61 -4.33 -5.34
N ILE A 31 13.30 -4.03 -5.37
CA ILE A 31 12.81 -2.66 -5.57
C ILE A 31 13.15 -1.79 -4.35
N ILE A 32 12.91 -2.27 -3.12
CA ILE A 32 13.24 -1.54 -1.88
C ILE A 32 14.73 -1.20 -1.82
N ALA A 33 15.61 -2.11 -2.23
CA ALA A 33 17.05 -1.87 -2.25
C ALA A 33 17.46 -0.66 -3.10
N LYS A 34 16.66 -0.28 -4.11
CA LYS A 34 16.91 0.91 -4.95
C LYS A 34 16.86 2.22 -4.16
N PHE A 35 16.19 2.25 -3.00
CA PHE A 35 16.24 3.43 -2.13
C PHE A 35 17.66 3.74 -1.63
N ALA A 36 18.53 2.74 -1.51
CA ALA A 36 19.90 2.93 -1.06
C ALA A 36 20.75 3.74 -2.06
N THR A 37 20.40 3.69 -3.35
CA THR A 37 21.13 4.36 -4.43
C THR A 37 20.36 5.58 -5.00
N ALA A 38 19.13 5.83 -4.53
CA ALA A 38 18.34 6.98 -4.93
C ALA A 38 19.01 8.30 -4.47
N SER A 39 19.58 9.03 -5.43
CA SER A 39 20.43 10.20 -5.16
C SER A 39 19.65 11.50 -4.95
N ASN A 40 18.38 11.56 -5.34
CA ASN A 40 17.54 12.75 -5.26
C ASN A 40 16.05 12.39 -5.12
N PHE A 41 15.21 13.39 -4.82
CA PHE A 41 13.77 13.18 -4.58
C PHE A 41 13.02 12.56 -5.77
N SER A 42 13.43 12.88 -7.00
CA SER A 42 12.81 12.31 -8.22
C SER A 42 13.16 10.82 -8.36
N ALA A 43 14.41 10.43 -8.09
CA ALA A 43 14.80 9.02 -8.04
C ALA A 43 14.05 8.26 -6.93
N THR A 44 13.88 8.85 -5.75
CA THR A 44 13.07 8.25 -4.68
C THR A 44 11.61 8.10 -5.10
N GLU A 45 11.02 9.10 -5.77
CA GLU A 45 9.66 9.03 -6.30
C GLU A 45 9.49 7.91 -7.33
N ALA A 46 10.48 7.69 -8.19
CA ALA A 46 10.44 6.59 -9.15
C ALA A 46 10.37 5.22 -8.46
N VAL A 47 11.14 5.01 -7.38
CA VAL A 47 11.07 3.78 -6.57
C VAL A 47 9.70 3.64 -5.89
N VAL A 48 9.13 4.75 -5.39
CA VAL A 48 7.77 4.76 -4.81
C VAL A 48 6.73 4.32 -5.84
N ARG A 49 6.79 4.85 -7.06
CA ARG A 49 5.86 4.49 -8.15
C ARG A 49 6.02 3.04 -8.57
N GLU A 50 7.25 2.54 -8.67
CA GLU A 50 7.53 1.14 -8.99
C GLU A 50 6.96 0.21 -7.92
N LEU A 51 7.17 0.53 -6.64
CA LEU A 51 6.59 -0.21 -5.52
C LEU A 51 5.06 -0.20 -5.55
N ALA A 52 4.45 0.97 -5.76
CA ALA A 52 2.99 1.09 -5.82
C ALA A 52 2.37 0.29 -6.97
N ALA A 53 3.05 0.23 -8.12
CA ALA A 53 2.60 -0.52 -9.30
C ALA A 53 2.55 -2.04 -9.06
N THR A 54 3.21 -2.56 -8.01
CA THR A 54 3.16 -3.99 -7.67
C THR A 54 1.79 -4.43 -7.16
N GLY A 55 1.00 -3.53 -6.58
CA GLY A 55 -0.29 -3.88 -5.97
C GLY A 55 -0.18 -4.75 -4.70
N ASP A 56 1.03 -4.95 -4.15
CA ASP A 56 1.24 -5.82 -2.99
C ASP A 56 1.04 -5.08 -1.66
N ALA A 57 0.18 -5.60 -0.79
CA ALA A 57 -0.12 -5.00 0.51
C ALA A 57 1.11 -4.90 1.44
N ALA A 58 2.13 -5.74 1.26
CA ALA A 58 3.37 -5.65 2.03
C ALA A 58 4.14 -4.34 1.78
N VAL A 59 3.86 -3.65 0.67
CA VAL A 59 4.46 -2.37 0.28
C VAL A 59 3.91 -1.18 1.08
N GLU A 60 2.74 -1.31 1.72
CA GLU A 60 2.16 -0.25 2.54
C GLU A 60 3.11 0.16 3.68
N ARG A 61 3.71 -0.82 4.36
CA ARG A 61 4.61 -0.62 5.49
C ARG A 61 5.87 0.22 5.13
N PRO A 62 6.68 -0.14 4.12
CA PRO A 62 7.85 0.66 3.76
C PRO A 62 7.49 2.04 3.21
N LEU A 63 6.42 2.17 2.42
CA LEU A 63 5.97 3.47 1.91
C LEU A 63 5.44 4.38 3.01
N GLY A 64 4.67 3.84 3.97
CA GLY A 64 4.22 4.56 5.15
C GLY A 64 5.39 5.07 5.99
N ALA A 65 6.37 4.19 6.27
CA ALA A 65 7.59 4.60 6.97
C ALA A 65 8.36 5.68 6.21
N LEU A 66 8.45 5.59 4.88
CA LEU A 66 9.08 6.63 4.06
C LEU A 66 8.37 7.98 4.18
N ALA A 67 7.04 8.00 4.19
CA ALA A 67 6.24 9.23 4.33
C ALA A 67 6.51 9.94 5.67
N GLU A 68 6.61 9.17 6.76
CA GLU A 68 6.97 9.67 8.10
C GLU A 68 8.46 10.03 8.21
N GLY A 69 9.28 9.58 7.25
CA GLY A 69 10.72 9.76 7.22
C GLY A 69 11.45 8.77 8.12
N ASP A 70 10.83 7.66 8.45
CA ASP A 70 11.38 6.62 9.31
C ASP A 70 12.06 5.51 8.51
N LEU A 71 12.36 5.74 7.22
CA LEU A 71 13.11 4.81 6.39
C LEU A 71 14.61 5.18 6.35
N TYR A 72 15.47 4.20 6.57
CA TYR A 72 16.90 4.38 6.73
C TYR A 72 17.68 3.35 5.91
N VAL A 73 18.88 3.73 5.49
CA VAL A 73 19.87 2.83 4.88
C VAL A 73 20.98 2.57 5.90
N ARG A 74 21.26 1.30 6.19
CA ARG A 74 22.39 0.90 7.04
C ARG A 74 23.68 0.95 6.22
N LYS A 75 24.71 1.62 6.74
CA LYS A 75 25.97 1.87 6.01
C LYS A 75 26.81 0.61 5.80
N ALA A 76 26.68 -0.39 6.69
CA ALA A 76 27.50 -1.60 6.64
C ALA A 76 27.23 -2.46 5.40
N ASP A 77 25.98 -2.51 4.95
CA ASP A 77 25.50 -3.43 3.92
C ASP A 77 24.56 -2.77 2.90
N SER A 78 24.32 -1.47 3.01
CA SER A 78 23.38 -0.71 2.17
C SER A 78 21.95 -1.25 2.19
N LEU A 79 21.57 -2.02 3.22
CA LEU A 79 20.21 -2.52 3.37
C LEU A 79 19.29 -1.44 3.94
N VAL A 80 18.01 -1.51 3.56
CA VAL A 80 16.98 -0.55 3.93
C VAL A 80 16.14 -1.09 5.08
N PHE A 81 15.93 -0.27 6.10
CA PHE A 81 15.21 -0.62 7.31
C PHE A 81 14.24 0.49 7.70
N ILE A 82 13.20 0.12 8.44
CA ILE A 82 12.37 1.07 9.17
C ILE A 82 13.04 1.30 10.52
N GLY A 83 13.30 2.55 10.85
CA GLY A 83 13.96 2.95 12.08
C GLY A 83 12.96 3.44 13.12
N LYS A 84 13.00 2.86 14.32
CA LYS A 84 12.24 3.34 15.47
C LYS A 84 13.18 3.84 16.54
N ALA A 85 12.94 5.04 17.07
CA ALA A 85 13.79 5.60 18.10
C ALA A 85 13.73 4.74 19.39
N ALA A 86 14.88 4.26 19.86
CA ALA A 86 15.00 3.41 21.04
C ALA A 86 16.17 3.86 21.92
N GLY A 87 15.90 4.75 22.88
CA GLY A 87 16.81 5.06 23.99
C GLY A 87 18.27 5.35 23.60
N GLY A 88 18.51 6.32 22.71
CA GLY A 88 19.85 6.69 22.23
C GLY A 88 20.31 5.95 20.97
N SER A 89 19.68 4.83 20.64
CA SER A 89 19.87 4.05 19.41
C SER A 89 18.64 4.11 18.50
N VAL A 90 18.73 3.47 17.34
CA VAL A 90 17.60 3.27 16.43
C VAL A 90 17.39 1.76 16.25
N GLU A 91 16.23 1.28 16.67
CA GLU A 91 15.78 -0.07 16.40
C GLU A 91 15.48 -0.21 14.91
N LEU A 92 16.03 -1.25 14.28
CA LEU A 92 15.84 -1.55 12.87
C LEU A 92 14.81 -2.65 12.70
N LEU A 93 13.77 -2.37 11.93
CA LEU A 93 12.72 -3.31 11.56
C LEU A 93 12.85 -3.64 10.07
N ASP A 94 12.61 -4.91 9.72
CA ASP A 94 12.56 -5.33 8.32
C ASP A 94 11.37 -4.64 7.62
N PRO A 95 11.58 -4.03 6.44
CA PRO A 95 10.57 -3.19 5.80
C PRO A 95 9.33 -3.97 5.37
N LEU A 96 9.45 -5.27 5.06
CA LEU A 96 8.32 -6.07 4.57
C LEU A 96 7.59 -6.78 5.70
N SER A 97 8.30 -7.49 6.58
CA SER A 97 7.71 -8.25 7.69
C SER A 97 7.39 -7.38 8.92
N GLY A 98 8.16 -6.30 9.14
CA GLY A 98 8.09 -5.50 10.36
C GLY A 98 8.80 -6.12 11.57
N GLU A 99 9.49 -7.25 11.39
CA GLU A 99 10.20 -7.92 12.47
C GLU A 99 11.49 -7.19 12.85
N LYS A 100 11.86 -7.25 14.13
CA LYS A 100 13.10 -6.66 14.62
C LYS A 100 14.31 -7.33 13.95
N SER A 101 15.10 -6.51 13.27
CA SER A 101 16.33 -6.88 12.55
C SER A 101 17.61 -6.38 13.22
N GLY A 102 17.50 -5.91 14.47
CA GLY A 102 18.62 -5.43 15.29
C GLY A 102 18.46 -3.98 15.72
N ASP A 103 19.54 -3.41 16.23
CA ASP A 103 19.65 -2.01 16.63
C ASP A 103 20.90 -1.41 15.97
N ALA A 104 20.87 -0.11 15.67
CA ALA A 104 22.00 0.60 15.09
C ALA A 104 22.20 1.97 15.74
N ALA A 105 23.45 2.41 15.82
CA ALA A 105 23.77 3.78 16.21
C ALA A 105 23.31 4.76 15.11
N LYS A 106 22.94 5.99 15.50
CA LYS A 106 22.56 7.04 14.53
C LYS A 106 23.66 7.34 13.50
N SER A 107 24.92 7.08 13.84
CA SER A 107 26.08 7.23 12.95
C SER A 107 26.20 6.12 11.90
N GLU A 108 25.58 4.95 12.12
CA GLU A 108 25.68 3.76 11.26
C GLU A 108 24.57 3.71 10.20
N ILE A 109 23.60 4.62 10.29
CA ILE A 109 22.45 4.69 9.39
C ILE A 109 22.35 6.06 8.73
N THR A 110 21.73 6.08 7.55
CA THR A 110 21.46 7.29 6.79
C THR A 110 19.96 7.37 6.52
N LYS A 111 19.31 8.44 6.96
CA LYS A 111 17.87 8.66 6.72
C LYS A 111 17.61 8.93 5.23
N ILE A 112 16.62 8.27 4.66
CA ILE A 112 16.12 8.58 3.32
C ILE A 112 15.27 9.85 3.45
N LYS A 113 15.72 10.92 2.82
CA LYS A 113 15.07 12.24 2.96
C LYS A 113 13.83 12.31 2.09
N VAL A 114 12.77 12.90 2.64
CA VAL A 114 11.53 13.21 1.91
C VAL A 114 11.17 14.70 2.07
N ASN A 115 10.72 15.32 0.98
CA ASN A 115 10.16 16.68 0.99
C ASN A 115 8.62 16.61 1.00
N ASN A 116 7.94 17.76 1.09
CA ASN A 116 6.48 17.79 1.16
C ASN A 116 5.79 17.25 -0.12
N THR A 117 6.38 17.52 -1.29
CA THR A 117 5.90 17.01 -2.57
C THR A 117 5.96 15.48 -2.63
N LEU A 118 7.09 14.90 -2.25
CA LEU A 118 7.28 13.46 -2.21
C LEU A 118 6.35 12.80 -1.17
N ARG A 119 6.13 13.42 0.00
CA ARG A 119 5.13 12.92 0.95
C ARG A 119 3.73 12.86 0.36
N ARG A 120 3.33 13.84 -0.47
CA ARG A 120 2.05 13.79 -1.18
C ARG A 120 2.03 12.63 -2.16
N ALA A 121 3.05 12.52 -3.02
CA ALA A 121 3.15 11.44 -3.99
C ALA A 121 3.13 10.04 -3.33
N ILE A 122 3.76 9.87 -2.16
CA ILE A 122 3.72 8.62 -1.40
C ILE A 122 2.30 8.33 -0.89
N ARG A 123 1.57 9.33 -0.38
CA ARG A 123 0.18 9.15 0.06
C ARG A 123 -0.73 8.77 -1.10
N ASP A 124 -0.56 9.43 -2.24
CA ASP A 124 -1.33 9.12 -3.46
C ASP A 124 -1.04 7.69 -3.95
N ALA A 125 0.23 7.28 -3.89
CA ALA A 125 0.69 5.94 -4.20
C ALA A 125 0.13 4.88 -3.24
N LEU A 126 0.12 5.16 -1.94
CA LEU A 126 -0.49 4.29 -0.92
C LEU A 126 -2.00 4.14 -1.14
N GLY A 127 -2.70 5.22 -1.46
CA GLY A 127 -4.13 5.18 -1.81
C GLY A 127 -4.38 4.26 -3.01
N THR A 128 -3.60 4.43 -4.07
CA THR A 128 -3.68 3.59 -5.29
C THR A 128 -3.36 2.12 -5.01
N LEU A 129 -2.33 1.84 -4.20
CA LEU A 129 -1.94 0.49 -3.80
C LEU A 129 -3.09 -0.22 -3.08
N THR A 130 -3.75 0.47 -2.15
CA THR A 130 -4.84 -0.10 -1.36
C THR A 130 -6.08 -0.37 -2.21
N LEU A 131 -6.32 0.45 -3.25
CA LEU A 131 -7.39 0.24 -4.22
C LEU A 131 -7.19 -1.02 -5.09
N GLY A 132 -5.94 -1.37 -5.40
CA GLY A 132 -5.59 -2.56 -6.20
C GLY A 132 -5.31 -3.83 -5.39
N ALA A 133 -5.46 -3.78 -4.06
CA ALA A 133 -5.06 -4.86 -3.17
C ALA A 133 -5.82 -6.17 -3.46
N LYS A 134 -5.14 -7.33 -3.44
CA LYS A 134 -5.78 -8.65 -3.63
C LYS A 134 -6.89 -8.93 -2.60
N ASN A 135 -6.71 -8.47 -1.37
CA ASN A 135 -7.68 -8.64 -0.28
C ASN A 135 -8.87 -7.66 -0.45
N PRO A 136 -10.11 -8.15 -0.62
CA PRO A 136 -11.30 -7.30 -0.73
C PRO A 136 -11.50 -6.37 0.46
N ALA A 137 -11.14 -6.78 1.69
CA ALA A 137 -11.29 -5.95 2.87
C ALA A 137 -10.41 -4.69 2.83
N ALA A 138 -9.20 -4.80 2.28
CA ALA A 138 -8.31 -3.65 2.11
C ALA A 138 -8.89 -2.65 1.10
N ARG A 139 -9.42 -3.15 -0.02
CA ARG A 139 -10.09 -2.32 -1.04
C ARG A 139 -11.33 -1.60 -0.50
N ILE A 140 -12.12 -2.29 0.34
CA ILE A 140 -13.25 -1.69 1.07
C ILE A 140 -12.79 -0.55 1.96
N ALA A 141 -11.73 -0.76 2.76
CA ALA A 141 -11.19 0.26 3.64
C ALA A 141 -10.64 1.47 2.87
N ALA A 142 -10.00 1.23 1.71
CA ALA A 142 -9.54 2.28 0.80
C ALA A 142 -10.71 3.13 0.28
N ALA A 143 -11.73 2.46 -0.29
CA ALA A 143 -12.93 3.12 -0.81
C ALA A 143 -13.62 3.96 0.29
N ASP A 144 -13.75 3.42 1.50
CA ASP A 144 -14.35 4.12 2.64
C ASP A 144 -13.54 5.36 3.07
N THR A 145 -12.20 5.25 3.08
CA THR A 145 -11.32 6.37 3.40
C THR A 145 -11.44 7.48 2.35
N MET A 146 -11.35 7.12 1.07
CA MET A 146 -11.42 8.08 -0.04
C MET A 146 -12.80 8.72 -0.16
N PHE A 147 -13.87 8.01 0.23
CA PHE A 147 -15.22 8.59 0.35
C PHE A 147 -15.30 9.65 1.45
N LYS A 148 -14.67 9.40 2.61
CA LYS A 148 -14.68 10.32 3.76
C LYS A 148 -13.78 11.53 3.55
N THR A 149 -12.71 11.38 2.76
CA THR A 149 -11.78 12.46 2.40
C THR A 149 -11.72 12.60 0.88
N PRO A 150 -12.79 13.12 0.25
CA PRO A 150 -12.85 13.23 -1.20
C PRO A 150 -11.82 14.22 -1.72
N ASP A 151 -11.16 13.85 -2.82
CA ASP A 151 -10.19 14.65 -3.54
C ASP A 151 -10.38 14.40 -5.04
N ALA A 152 -10.31 15.45 -5.87
CA ALA A 152 -10.47 15.36 -7.31
C ALA A 152 -9.37 14.49 -7.97
N THR A 153 -8.18 14.45 -7.37
CA THR A 153 -7.05 13.63 -7.84
C THR A 153 -7.31 12.13 -7.72
N HIS A 154 -8.29 11.71 -6.90
CA HIS A 154 -8.66 10.32 -6.73
C HIS A 154 -9.51 9.75 -7.87
N ILE A 155 -10.07 10.59 -8.76
CA ILE A 155 -11.03 10.15 -9.79
C ILE A 155 -10.42 9.10 -10.72
N GLU A 156 -9.23 9.37 -11.28
CA GLU A 156 -8.57 8.45 -12.20
C GLU A 156 -8.14 7.12 -11.53
N PRO A 157 -7.51 7.11 -10.33
CA PRO A 157 -7.25 5.87 -9.59
C PRO A 157 -8.52 5.05 -9.31
N LEU A 158 -9.62 5.71 -8.94
CA LEU A 158 -10.89 5.03 -8.67
C LEU A 158 -11.52 4.47 -9.95
N ASP A 159 -11.42 5.18 -11.08
CA ASP A 159 -11.86 4.67 -12.39
C ASP A 159 -11.13 3.37 -12.76
N ALA A 160 -9.81 3.32 -12.58
CA ALA A 160 -9.02 2.11 -12.83
C ALA A 160 -9.38 0.94 -11.89
N ALA A 161 -9.60 1.24 -10.60
CA ALA A 161 -10.01 0.24 -9.61
C ALA A 161 -11.40 -0.33 -9.92
N ILE A 162 -12.37 0.52 -10.27
CA ILE A 162 -13.73 0.11 -10.64
C ILE A 162 -13.73 -0.79 -11.88
N ALA A 163 -12.87 -0.49 -12.86
CA ALA A 163 -12.77 -1.26 -14.11
C ALA A 163 -12.20 -2.67 -13.91
N SER A 164 -11.33 -2.84 -12.91
CA SER A 164 -10.67 -4.12 -12.59
C SER A 164 -11.35 -4.92 -11.47
N GLU A 165 -12.30 -4.30 -10.74
CA GLU A 165 -12.99 -4.95 -9.64
C GLU A 165 -13.98 -6.03 -10.11
N SER A 166 -13.90 -7.20 -9.48
CA SER A 166 -14.77 -8.35 -9.75
C SER A 166 -15.84 -8.56 -8.68
N VAL A 167 -15.63 -8.06 -7.46
CA VAL A 167 -16.55 -8.19 -6.34
C VAL A 167 -17.55 -7.03 -6.38
N ALA A 168 -18.81 -7.36 -6.68
CA ALA A 168 -19.87 -6.35 -6.86
C ALA A 168 -20.05 -5.41 -5.66
N SER A 169 -19.94 -5.91 -4.43
CA SER A 169 -20.07 -5.08 -3.23
C SER A 169 -18.90 -4.11 -3.05
N VAL A 170 -17.68 -4.49 -3.43
CA VAL A 170 -16.51 -3.60 -3.40
C VAL A 170 -16.62 -2.56 -4.50
N LYS A 171 -17.06 -2.97 -5.69
CA LYS A 171 -17.26 -2.07 -6.83
C LYS A 171 -18.23 -0.94 -6.51
N ALA A 172 -19.35 -1.25 -5.85
CA ALA A 172 -20.33 -0.24 -5.43
C ALA A 172 -19.71 0.80 -4.47
N LEU A 173 -18.85 0.37 -3.53
CA LEU A 173 -18.17 1.29 -2.61
C LEU A 173 -17.13 2.16 -3.33
N LEU A 174 -16.42 1.61 -4.32
CA LEU A 174 -15.49 2.36 -5.16
C LEU A 174 -16.21 3.41 -6.02
N GLU A 175 -17.36 3.07 -6.60
CA GLU A 175 -18.22 4.00 -7.34
C GLU A 175 -18.74 5.14 -6.45
N GLN A 176 -19.09 4.84 -5.20
CA GLN A 176 -19.48 5.85 -4.21
C GLN A 176 -18.31 6.78 -3.84
N ALA A 177 -17.12 6.22 -3.59
CA ALA A 177 -15.92 7.00 -3.33
C ALA A 177 -15.60 7.94 -4.50
N ARG A 178 -15.75 7.43 -5.73
CA ARG A 178 -15.57 8.22 -6.95
C ARG A 178 -16.58 9.35 -7.04
N ALA A 179 -17.84 9.08 -6.73
CA ALA A 179 -18.90 10.09 -6.71
C ALA A 179 -18.57 11.23 -5.72
N ALA A 180 -18.09 10.89 -4.51
CA ALA A 180 -17.65 11.89 -3.54
C ALA A 180 -16.50 12.77 -4.09
N SER A 181 -15.52 12.17 -4.76
CA SER A 181 -14.44 12.90 -5.45
C SER A 181 -14.92 13.79 -6.60
N VAL A 182 -15.96 13.37 -7.34
CA VAL A 182 -16.56 14.20 -8.40
C VAL A 182 -17.22 15.46 -7.83
N LEU A 183 -17.90 15.37 -6.68
CA LEU A 183 -18.54 16.55 -6.06
C LEU A 183 -17.56 17.68 -5.77
N VAL A 184 -16.37 17.34 -5.28
CA VAL A 184 -15.32 18.30 -4.90
C VAL A 184 -14.42 18.73 -6.06
N SER A 185 -14.68 18.26 -7.28
CA SER A 185 -13.89 18.56 -8.48
C SER A 185 -14.47 19.69 -9.33
N ASP A 186 -13.78 20.05 -10.41
CA ASP A 186 -14.25 21.03 -11.41
C ASP A 186 -15.12 20.41 -12.52
N ARG A 187 -15.61 19.18 -12.33
CA ARG A 187 -16.50 18.50 -13.30
C ARG A 187 -17.82 19.27 -13.49
N PRO A 188 -18.46 19.17 -14.67
CA PRO A 188 -19.74 19.82 -14.96
C PRO A 188 -20.82 19.49 -13.92
N GLU A 189 -21.76 20.42 -13.73
CA GLU A 189 -22.88 20.26 -12.79
C GLU A 189 -23.69 18.98 -13.02
N ALA A 190 -23.86 18.57 -14.29
CA ALA A 190 -24.52 17.31 -14.65
C ALA A 190 -23.81 16.08 -14.05
N ASP A 191 -22.47 16.06 -14.06
CA ASP A 191 -21.68 14.96 -13.47
C ASP A 191 -21.82 14.96 -11.94
N LYS A 192 -21.88 16.16 -11.32
CA LYS A 192 -22.08 16.30 -9.87
C LYS A 192 -23.47 15.83 -9.45
N LEU A 193 -24.52 16.14 -10.22
CA LEU A 193 -25.88 15.65 -9.97
C LEU A 193 -25.96 14.13 -10.07
N ALA A 194 -25.29 13.51 -11.04
CA ALA A 194 -25.20 12.06 -11.13
C ALA A 194 -24.46 11.45 -9.91
N ALA A 195 -23.41 12.12 -9.42
CA ALA A 195 -22.69 11.70 -8.23
C ALA A 195 -23.55 11.73 -6.94
N VAL A 196 -24.42 12.73 -6.80
CA VAL A 196 -25.36 12.81 -5.65
C VAL A 196 -26.22 11.54 -5.53
N ALA A 197 -26.72 11.01 -6.64
CA ALA A 197 -27.54 9.79 -6.63
C ALA A 197 -26.75 8.57 -6.10
N LEU A 198 -25.48 8.44 -6.50
CA LEU A 198 -24.60 7.36 -6.05
C LEU A 198 -24.26 7.47 -4.56
N ILE A 199 -24.00 8.69 -4.08
CA ILE A 199 -23.74 8.98 -2.65
C ILE A 199 -24.99 8.69 -1.81
N GLY A 200 -26.15 9.14 -2.27
CA GLY A 200 -27.43 8.93 -1.59
C GLY A 200 -27.77 7.44 -1.40
N GLY A 201 -27.38 6.58 -2.35
CA GLY A 201 -27.55 5.13 -2.25
C GLY A 201 -26.84 4.46 -1.07
N ARG A 202 -25.88 5.15 -0.43
CA ARG A 202 -25.14 4.65 0.74
C ARG A 202 -25.92 4.80 2.05
N GLY A 203 -26.76 5.82 2.16
CA GLY A 203 -27.70 6.01 3.28
C GLY A 203 -27.09 6.20 4.67
N ASP A 204 -25.79 6.50 4.78
CA ASP A 204 -25.11 6.69 6.06
C ASP A 204 -24.85 8.17 6.40
N ARG A 205 -24.35 8.44 7.61
CA ARG A 205 -24.09 9.82 8.10
C ARG A 205 -23.00 10.53 7.29
N ASN A 206 -22.06 9.79 6.70
CA ASN A 206 -21.00 10.38 5.89
C ASN A 206 -21.56 10.84 4.54
N ALA A 207 -22.45 10.04 3.94
CA ALA A 207 -23.18 10.43 2.74
C ALA A 207 -23.99 11.72 2.97
N LEU A 208 -24.70 11.82 4.09
CA LEU A 208 -25.43 13.05 4.45
C LEU A 208 -24.54 14.28 4.62
N SER A 209 -23.28 14.11 5.04
CA SER A 209 -22.38 15.25 5.22
C SER A 209 -21.81 15.81 3.92
N LEU A 210 -21.94 15.08 2.81
CA LEU A 210 -21.45 15.46 1.48
C LEU A 210 -22.54 16.07 0.59
N LEU A 211 -23.81 15.92 0.97
CA LEU A 211 -25.00 16.38 0.24
C LEU A 211 -25.56 17.66 0.84
#